data_AF-A0A0C2DD17-F1
#
_entry.id   AF-A0A0C2DD17-F1
#
_cell.length_a   1.000
_cell.length_b   1.000
_cell.length_c   1.000
_cell.angle_alpha   90.00
_cell.angle_beta   90.00
_cell.angle_gamma   90.00
#
_symmetry.space_group_name_H-M   'P 1'
#
loop_
_entity.id
_entity.type
_entity.pdbx_description
1 polymer ?
#
loop_
_entity_poly.entity_id
_entity_poly.type
_entity_poly.pdbx_seq_one_letter_code
_entity_poly.pdbx_strand_id
1 'polypeptide(L)' 'MPTLSIQKTDGCQVYLSETSKNAEIITSKSSEMNVLIPMADGDFAEFPVPEQFKTTFNGSKLVTCVSDIV' A
#
# COMPACT_ATOMS: atom_id res chain seq x y z
N MET A 1 -8.52 -8.14 13.34
CA MET A 1 -7.56 -7.49 12.44
C MET A 1 -8.36 -6.74 11.40
N PRO A 2 -8.26 -5.40 11.34
CA PRO A 2 -9.00 -4.61 10.35
C PRO A 2 -8.33 -4.72 8.96
N THR A 3 -9.15 -4.74 7.92
CA THR A 3 -8.72 -4.72 6.51
C THR A 3 -9.33 -3.49 5.85
N LEU A 4 -8.51 -2.73 5.13
CA LEU A 4 -8.94 -1.58 4.34
C LEU A 4 -8.80 -1.92 2.86
N SER A 5 -9.81 -1.59 2.05
CA SER A 5 -9.74 -1.72 0.60
C SER A 5 -9.87 -0.36 -0.08
N ILE A 6 -8.93 -0.05 -0.98
CA ILE A 6 -8.94 1.15 -1.82
C ILE A 6 -9.11 0.70 -3.27
N GLN A 7 -10.15 1.19 -3.94
CA GLN A 7 -10.46 0.78 -5.31
C GLN A 7 -10.87 1.96 -6.16
N LYS A 8 -10.35 2.03 -7.41
CA LYS A 8 -10.69 3.09 -8.39
C LYS A 8 -10.61 4.51 -7.79
N THR A 9 -9.57 4.76 -7.01
CA THR A 9 -9.36 6.03 -6.30
C THR A 9 -7.99 6.58 -6.65
N ASP A 10 -7.92 7.85 -7.00
CA ASP A 10 -6.68 8.58 -7.22
C ASP A 10 -6.52 9.59 -6.08
N GLY A 11 -5.43 9.50 -5.32
CA GLY A 11 -5.17 10.31 -4.14
C GLY A 11 -5.89 9.79 -2.89
N CYS A 12 -5.16 9.07 -2.03
CA CYS A 12 -5.71 8.56 -0.76
C CYS A 12 -4.67 8.56 0.36
N GLN A 13 -4.99 9.19 1.48
CA GLN A 13 -4.18 9.13 2.70
C GLN A 13 -4.90 8.30 3.78
N VAL A 14 -4.22 7.26 4.26
CA VAL A 14 -4.74 6.35 5.27
C VAL A 14 -4.01 6.57 6.59
N TYR A 15 -4.70 7.15 7.56
CA TYR A 15 -4.16 7.34 8.91
C TYR A 15 -4.48 6.13 9.78
N LEU A 16 -3.45 5.42 10.24
CA LEU A 16 -3.61 4.31 11.17
C LEU A 16 -3.51 4.81 12.62
N SER A 17 -4.10 4.06 13.54
CA SER A 17 -3.90 4.22 14.98
C SER A 17 -2.88 3.19 15.49
N GLU A 18 -2.37 3.37 16.71
CA GLU A 18 -1.52 2.37 17.39
C GLU A 18 -2.14 0.96 17.37
N THR A 19 -3.46 0.88 17.57
CA THR A 19 -4.18 -0.40 17.61
C THR A 19 -4.36 -1.03 16.23
N SER A 20 -4.22 -0.26 15.16
CA SER A 20 -4.45 -0.69 13.77
C SER A 20 -3.18 -0.69 12.92
N LYS A 21 -1.98 -0.62 13.52
CA LYS A 21 -0.69 -0.68 12.78
C LYS A 21 -0.52 -1.94 11.93
N ASN A 22 -1.19 -3.03 12.30
CA ASN A 22 -1.19 -4.30 11.58
C ASN A 22 -2.38 -4.44 10.62
N ALA A 23 -3.00 -3.34 10.20
CA ALA A 23 -4.09 -3.38 9.23
C ALA A 23 -3.58 -3.85 7.86
N GLU A 24 -4.35 -4.71 7.20
CA GLU A 24 -4.08 -5.09 5.82
C GLU A 24 -4.68 -4.06 4.87
N ILE A 25 -3.92 -3.66 3.85
CA ILE A 25 -4.35 -2.69 2.85
C ILE A 25 -4.37 -3.37 1.50
N ILE A 26 -5.57 -3.46 0.92
CA ILE A 26 -5.82 -4.09 -0.38
C ILE A 26 -6.15 -3.01 -1.39
N THR A 27 -5.35 -2.89 -2.44
CA THR A 27 -5.52 -1.85 -3.45
C THR A 27 -5.88 -2.45 -4.81
N SER A 28 -6.65 -1.71 -5.62
CA SER A 28 -6.95 -2.11 -7.00
C SER A 28 -7.30 -0.90 -7.87
N LYS A 29 -6.55 -0.71 -8.96
CA LYS A 29 -6.72 0.43 -9.89
C LYS A 29 -6.76 1.76 -9.14
N SER A 30 -5.76 2.02 -8.32
CA SER A 30 -5.69 3.23 -7.50
C SER A 30 -4.27 3.77 -7.54
N SER A 31 -4.12 5.09 -7.48
CA SER A 31 -2.82 5.76 -7.49
C SER A 31 -2.71 6.80 -6.38
N GLU A 32 -1.50 7.28 -6.12
CA GLU A 32 -1.20 8.34 -5.14
C GLU A 32 -1.71 7.98 -3.73
N MET A 33 -1.41 6.75 -3.31
CA MET A 33 -1.84 6.20 -2.03
C MET A 33 -0.72 6.25 -0.99
N ASN A 34 -1.01 6.78 0.20
CA ASN A 34 -0.05 6.93 1.28
C ASN A 34 -0.64 6.40 2.60
N VAL A 35 0.16 5.64 3.34
CA VAL A 35 -0.18 5.12 4.67
C VAL A 35 0.60 5.94 5.70
N LEU A 36 -0.12 6.49 6.66
CA LEU A 36 0.42 7.31 7.73
C LEU A 36 0.41 6.50 9.03
N ILE A 37 1.61 6.20 9.54
CA ILE A 37 1.83 5.42 10.75
C ILE A 37 2.11 6.38 11.91
N PRO A 38 1.36 6.29 13.02
CA PRO A 38 1.57 7.18 14.16
C PRO A 38 2.90 6.89 14.84
N MET A 39 3.60 7.96 15.19
CA MET A 39 4.88 7.98 15.88
C MET A 39 4.69 8.43 17.33
N ALA A 40 5.70 8.20 18.18
CA ALA A 40 5.62 8.48 19.61
C ALA A 40 5.56 9.98 19.96
N ASP A 41 5.99 10.84 19.04
CA ASP A 41 6.00 12.30 19.16
C ASP A 41 4.66 12.97 18.78
N GLY A 42 3.68 12.18 18.31
CA GLY A 42 2.38 12.68 17.87
C GLY A 42 2.30 13.01 16.38
N ASP A 43 3.42 12.89 15.65
CA ASP A 43 3.46 13.01 14.19
C ASP A 43 3.19 11.66 13.50
N PHE A 44 3.12 11.69 12.18
CA PHE A 44 2.93 10.50 11.34
C PHE A 44 4.10 10.32 10.37
N ALA A 45 4.61 9.10 10.30
CA ALA A 45 5.52 8.69 9.24
C ALA A 45 4.71 8.26 8.02
N GLU A 46 5.05 8.81 6.86
CA GLU A 46 4.34 8.59 5.59
C GLU A 46 5.03 7.51 4.74
N PHE A 47 4.25 6.56 4.24
CA PHE A 47 4.71 5.46 3.40
C PHE A 47 3.86 5.35 2.14
N PRO A 48 4.43 5.58 0.94
CA PRO A 48 3.69 5.39 -0.30
C PRO A 48 3.41 3.90 -0.54
N VAL A 49 2.18 3.59 -0.97
CA VAL A 49 1.81 2.24 -1.37
C VAL A 49 2.23 2.02 -2.81
N PRO A 50 2.98 0.94 -3.12
CA PRO A 50 3.35 0.66 -4.50
C PRO A 50 2.12 0.39 -5.37
N GLU A 51 2.10 1.04 -6.53
CA GLU A 51 0.99 0.97 -7.50
C GLU A 51 1.38 0.34 -8.84
N GLN A 52 2.68 0.16 -9.09
CA GLN A 52 3.20 -0.52 -10.27
C GLN A 52 3.76 -1.90 -9.94
N PHE A 53 3.37 -2.90 -10.73
CA PHE A 53 3.79 -4.29 -10.56
C PHE A 53 4.40 -4.81 -11.85
N LYS A 54 5.53 -5.49 -11.73
CA LYS A 54 6.19 -6.18 -12.84
C LYS A 54 5.78 -7.65 -12.82
N THR A 55 5.29 -8.13 -13.95
CA THR A 55 4.95 -9.55 -14.13
C THR A 55 5.84 -10.16 -15.20
N THR A 56 6.47 -11.30 -14.87
CA THR A 56 7.32 -12.05 -15.80
C THR A 56 6.91 -13.53 -15.82
N PHE A 57 7.12 -14.21 -16.94
CA PHE A 57 6.95 -15.65 -17.03
C PHE A 57 8.28 -16.35 -16.78
N ASN A 58 8.35 -17.23 -15.78
CA ASN A 58 9.60 -17.88 -15.37
C ASN A 58 9.88 -19.23 -16.06
N GLY A 59 9.11 -19.56 -17.10
CA GLY A 59 9.14 -20.87 -17.77
C GLY A 59 8.08 -21.86 -17.28
N SER A 60 7.38 -21.56 -16.18
CA SER A 60 6.28 -22.41 -15.66
C SER A 60 5.04 -21.62 -15.25
N LYS A 61 5.22 -20.43 -14.67
CA LYS A 61 4.13 -19.59 -14.17
C LYS A 61 4.46 -18.12 -14.30
N LEU A 62 3.42 -17.29 -14.15
CA LEU A 62 3.59 -15.86 -13.93
C LEU A 62 4.07 -15.62 -12.51
N VAL A 63 5.07 -14.75 -12.38
CA VAL A 63 5.59 -14.26 -11.12
C VAL A 63 5.49 -12.75 -11.14
N THR A 64 4.80 -12.20 -10.14
CA THR A 64 4.58 -10.76 -10.01
C THR A 64 5.31 -10.25 -8.78
N CYS A 65 5.98 -9.12 -8.92
CA CYS A 65 6.59 -8.39 -7.81
C CYS A 65 6.23 -6.90 -7.92
N VAL A 66 6.37 -6.19 -6.80
CA VAL A 66 6.39 -4.72 -6.83
C VAL A 66 7.51 -4.26 -7.76
N SER A 67 7.25 -3.24 -8.56
CA SER A 67 8.25 -2.60 -9.41
C SER A 67 9.01 -1.56 -8.61
N ASP A 68 10.34 -1.65 -8.59
CA ASP A 68 11.22 -0.59 -8.03
C ASP A 68 11.53 0.52 -9.06
N ILE A 69 10.96 0.42 -10.27
CA ILE A 69 11.17 1.41 -11.33
C ILE A 69 10.31 2.64 -11.01
N VAL A 70 10.98 3.71 -10.62
CA VAL A 70 10.48 5.09 -10.63
C VAL A 70 10.97 5.76 -11.91
#